data_AF-A0A6V7ULA7-F1
#
_entry.id   AF-A0A6V7ULA7-F1
#
_cell.length_a   1.000
_cell.length_b   1.000
_cell.length_c   1.000
_cell.angle_alpha   90.00
_cell.angle_beta   90.00
_cell.angle_gamma   90.00
#
_symmetry.space_group_name_H-M   'P 1'
#
loop_
_entity.id
_entity.type
_entity.pdbx_description
1 polymer ?
#
loop_
_entity_poly.entity_id
_entity_poly.type
_entity_poly.pdbx_seq_one_letter_code
_entity_poly.pdbx_strand_id
1 'polypeptide(L)'
;MYIDELPIWALVGEKETGASFIYTHKKFEIGYNGDNIVVVDVTAEEKKEIKPNMELSFTYEVIWKQSNTLFDKRFERYLDPSFFQHRIHWFSIFNSFMMVIFLVGLVWMILLRTLNKDYARYHKEDKDPEEDLDLPDDYGWKQVHGDVFRAPAYPLLFSSIIGTGYHLITTVLITIMLAILSEFYTERGSFLSAAIFVYAITTPINGCFGGGMYSRVGGKRWIKQMFIGALLLPSAVAGMVLGVNAVAIGYHASRAIPFTTMLVIVSICAFVIIPLNLIGTLIGRSIKGQADIPCRINVVPRPIPDKKWYLEPFVIAIIAGFLPFGSIFIEMYV
;
A
#
# COMPACT_ATOMS: atom_id res chain seq x y z
N MET A 1 -7.64 18.16 16.04
CA MET A 1 -7.72 17.79 17.47
C MET A 1 -8.85 16.77 17.60
N TYR A 2 -9.03 16.09 18.73
CA TYR A 2 -10.09 15.08 18.86
C TYR A 2 -10.78 15.22 20.22
N ILE A 3 -12.08 15.01 20.25
CA ILE A 3 -12.89 14.89 21.46
C ILE A 3 -13.75 13.64 21.28
N ASP A 4 -13.60 12.66 22.17
CA ASP A 4 -14.30 11.36 22.09
C ASP A 4 -14.20 10.69 20.70
N GLU A 5 -12.98 10.61 20.17
CA GLU A 5 -12.64 10.13 18.81
C GLU A 5 -13.16 10.97 17.64
N LEU A 6 -14.10 11.87 17.86
CA LEU A 6 -14.65 12.75 16.84
C LEU A 6 -13.60 13.79 16.41
N PRO A 7 -13.34 13.94 15.11
CA PRO A 7 -12.39 14.91 14.62
C PRO A 7 -12.95 16.32 14.76
N ILE A 8 -12.13 17.21 15.32
CA ILE A 8 -12.43 18.64 15.41
C ILE A 8 -11.41 19.46 14.64
N TRP A 9 -11.95 20.39 13.88
CA TRP A 9 -11.26 21.35 13.03
C TRP A 9 -11.75 22.74 13.39
N ALA A 10 -10.82 23.67 13.58
CA ALA A 10 -11.13 25.07 13.82
C ALA A 10 -10.08 25.91 13.11
N LEU A 11 -10.51 27.03 12.54
CA LEU A 11 -9.60 28.03 11.98
C LEU A 11 -8.72 28.58 13.10
N VAL A 12 -7.42 28.60 12.88
CA VAL A 12 -6.47 29.18 13.84
C VAL A 12 -6.29 30.67 13.55
N GLY A 13 -6.18 31.04 12.28
CA GLY A 13 -5.98 32.41 11.84
C GLY A 13 -6.10 32.53 10.33
N GLU A 14 -6.07 33.77 9.85
CA GLU A 14 -6.19 34.11 8.44
C GLU A 14 -5.17 35.20 8.10
N LYS A 15 -4.63 35.15 6.89
CA LYS A 15 -3.71 36.18 6.39
C LYS A 15 -4.40 36.98 5.29
N GLU A 16 -4.60 38.26 5.53
CA GLU A 16 -5.06 39.21 4.52
C GLU A 16 -3.86 40.04 4.03
N THR A 17 -4.00 40.70 2.88
CA THR A 17 -2.93 41.49 2.29
C THR A 17 -2.44 42.58 3.24
N GLY A 18 -1.28 42.34 3.87
CA GLY A 18 -0.60 43.27 4.78
C GLY A 18 -0.79 42.99 6.28
N ALA A 19 -1.73 42.12 6.67
CA ALA A 19 -2.03 41.84 8.08
C ALA A 19 -2.28 40.34 8.33
N SER A 20 -1.79 39.85 9.47
CA SER A 20 -2.05 38.48 9.92
C SER A 20 -3.02 38.53 11.10
N PHE A 21 -4.05 37.70 11.07
CA PHE A 21 -5.07 37.64 12.10
C PHE A 21 -5.09 36.26 12.76
N ILE A 22 -5.45 36.23 14.04
CA ILE A 22 -5.65 35.02 14.83
C ILE A 22 -7.01 35.07 15.51
N TYR A 23 -7.68 33.93 15.61
CA TYR A 23 -8.93 33.82 16.36
C TYR A 23 -8.61 33.53 17.83
N THR A 24 -9.04 34.41 18.74
CA THR A 24 -8.72 34.29 20.18
C THR A 24 -9.79 33.56 20.98
N HIS A 25 -11.02 33.45 20.46
CA HIS A 25 -12.10 32.73 21.13
C HIS A 25 -12.42 31.42 20.41
N LYS A 26 -12.60 30.32 21.15
CA LYS A 26 -13.03 29.03 20.60
C LYS A 26 -14.32 28.57 21.27
N LYS A 27 -15.37 28.45 20.49
CA LYS A 27 -16.68 27.98 20.94
C LYS A 27 -16.86 26.51 20.58
N PHE A 28 -16.99 25.66 21.58
CA PHE A 28 -17.23 24.23 21.44
C PHE A 28 -18.71 23.95 21.65
N GLU A 29 -19.40 23.47 20.63
CA GLU A 29 -20.77 22.97 20.75
C GLU A 29 -20.73 21.44 20.76
N ILE A 30 -21.04 20.83 21.91
CA ILE A 30 -20.99 19.39 22.12
C ILE A 30 -22.41 18.84 22.19
N GLY A 31 -22.76 18.02 21.20
CA GLY A 31 -24.01 17.26 21.16
C GLY A 31 -23.88 15.97 21.95
N TYR A 32 -24.79 15.72 22.90
CA TYR A 32 -24.82 14.48 23.68
C TYR A 32 -26.16 13.75 23.57
N ASN A 33 -26.13 12.43 23.63
CA ASN A 33 -27.31 11.57 23.72
C ASN A 33 -27.09 10.55 24.85
N GLY A 34 -27.83 10.69 25.96
CA GLY A 34 -27.55 9.95 27.18
C GLY A 34 -26.15 10.29 27.72
N ASP A 35 -25.33 9.28 27.99
CA ASP A 35 -23.96 9.43 28.48
C ASP A 35 -22.91 9.57 27.36
N ASN A 36 -23.33 9.59 26.10
CA ASN A 36 -22.43 9.54 24.96
C ASN A 36 -22.35 10.87 24.20
N ILE A 37 -21.15 11.26 23.78
CA ILE A 37 -20.93 12.39 22.87
C ILE A 37 -21.14 11.90 21.43
N VAL A 38 -22.00 12.62 20.70
CA VAL A 38 -22.41 12.24 19.34
C VAL A 38 -22.03 13.28 18.29
N VAL A 39 -21.81 14.53 18.69
CA VAL A 39 -21.43 15.62 17.77
C VAL A 39 -20.50 16.58 18.49
N VAL A 40 -19.47 17.06 17.81
CA VAL A 40 -18.64 18.16 18.31
C VAL A 40 -18.38 19.15 17.17
N ASP A 41 -18.89 20.36 17.34
CA ASP A 41 -18.65 21.48 16.44
C ASP A 41 -17.76 22.51 17.14
N VAL A 42 -16.79 23.06 16.42
CA VAL A 42 -15.90 24.10 16.96
C VAL A 42 -15.94 25.31 16.05
N THR A 43 -16.32 26.44 16.61
CA THR A 43 -16.35 27.74 15.93
C THR A 43 -15.24 28.62 16.47
N ALA A 44 -14.46 29.23 15.57
CA ALA A 44 -13.43 30.18 15.93
C ALA A 44 -14.01 31.59 15.83
N GLU A 45 -13.96 32.33 16.92
CA GLU A 45 -14.55 33.66 17.07
C GLU A 45 -13.48 34.66 17.56
N GLU A 46 -13.82 35.95 17.56
CA GLU A 46 -12.91 37.06 17.89
C GLU A 46 -11.61 37.07 17.06
N LYS A 47 -11.69 37.60 15.82
CA LYS A 47 -10.54 37.85 14.95
C LYS A 47 -9.73 39.03 15.47
N LYS A 48 -8.47 38.82 15.84
CA LYS A 48 -7.53 39.87 16.29
C LYS A 48 -6.29 39.93 15.41
N GLU A 49 -5.85 41.14 15.06
CA GLU A 49 -4.63 41.37 14.29
C GLU A 49 -3.38 41.07 15.15
N ILE A 50 -2.41 40.35 14.59
CA ILE A 50 -1.18 39.95 15.27
C ILE A 50 -0.10 41.02 15.07
N LYS A 51 0.51 41.47 16.16
CA LYS A 51 1.68 42.36 16.15
C LYS A 51 2.85 41.72 16.91
N PRO A 52 4.12 42.02 16.55
CA PRO A 52 5.27 41.51 17.29
C PRO A 52 5.19 41.89 18.77
N ASN A 53 5.50 40.95 19.67
CA ASN A 53 5.46 41.12 21.13
C ASN A 53 4.09 41.46 21.73
N MET A 54 2.99 41.15 21.04
CA MET A 54 1.64 41.28 21.58
C MET A 54 1.29 40.10 22.48
N GLU A 55 0.82 40.37 23.69
CA GLU A 55 0.17 39.35 24.53
C GLU A 55 -1.29 39.16 24.11
N LEU A 56 -1.68 37.90 23.89
CA LEU A 56 -3.02 37.53 23.46
C LEU A 56 -3.66 36.62 24.51
N SER A 57 -4.83 37.02 25.00
CA SER A 57 -5.65 36.18 25.88
C SER A 57 -6.55 35.29 25.05
N PHE A 58 -6.36 33.97 25.15
CA PHE A 58 -7.26 33.00 24.54
C PHE A 58 -8.37 32.61 25.50
N THR A 59 -9.60 32.58 25.00
CA THR A 59 -10.78 32.17 25.77
C THR A 59 -11.50 31.05 25.03
N TYR A 60 -12.24 30.23 25.77
CA TYR A 60 -13.07 29.20 25.18
C TYR A 60 -14.42 29.12 25.89
N GLU A 61 -15.43 28.71 25.15
CA GLU A 61 -16.78 28.45 25.65
C GLU A 61 -17.15 27.00 25.30
N VAL A 62 -17.86 26.31 26.19
CA VAL A 62 -18.38 24.96 25.93
C VAL A 62 -19.89 24.96 26.16
N ILE A 63 -20.65 24.66 25.11
CA ILE A 63 -22.11 24.57 25.13
C ILE A 63 -22.52 23.12 24.89
N TRP A 64 -23.24 22.54 25.84
CA TRP A 64 -23.80 21.20 25.72
C TRP A 64 -25.22 21.26 25.17
N LYS A 65 -25.50 20.52 24.09
CA LYS A 65 -26.82 20.42 23.47
C LYS A 65 -27.27 18.97 23.43
N GLN A 66 -28.51 18.70 23.85
CA GLN A 66 -29.07 17.37 23.72
C GLN A 66 -29.35 17.06 22.25
N SER A 67 -28.95 15.88 21.79
CA SER A 67 -29.16 15.38 20.43
C SER A 67 -29.90 14.05 20.44
N ASN A 68 -30.69 13.80 19.39
CA ASN A 68 -31.39 12.53 19.18
C ASN A 68 -30.57 11.53 18.34
N THR A 69 -29.36 11.89 17.90
CA THR A 69 -28.48 11.01 17.14
C THR A 69 -28.02 9.85 18.01
N LEU A 70 -28.19 8.61 17.53
CA LEU A 70 -27.67 7.42 18.20
C LEU A 70 -26.15 7.38 18.14
N PHE A 71 -25.49 6.76 19.12
CA PHE A 71 -24.04 6.66 19.18
C PHE A 71 -23.43 6.01 17.93
N ASP A 72 -24.02 4.92 17.46
CA ASP A 72 -23.54 4.19 16.27
C ASP A 72 -23.59 5.04 15.00
N LYS A 73 -24.49 6.03 14.95
CA LYS A 73 -24.69 6.94 13.81
C LYS A 73 -23.87 8.23 13.91
N ARG A 74 -23.07 8.42 14.96
CA ARG A 74 -22.32 9.68 15.18
C ARG A 74 -21.36 10.03 14.05
N PHE A 75 -20.85 9.03 13.33
CA PHE A 75 -19.95 9.21 12.20
C PHE A 75 -20.67 9.44 10.85
N GLU A 76 -21.98 9.23 10.76
CA GLU A 76 -22.75 9.41 9.52
C GLU A 76 -22.64 10.86 8.99
N ARG A 77 -22.59 11.86 9.89
CA ARG A 77 -22.42 13.27 9.52
C ARG A 77 -21.11 13.56 8.77
N TYR A 78 -20.05 12.79 9.03
CA TYR A 78 -18.76 12.93 8.33
C TYR A 78 -18.70 12.12 7.03
N LEU A 79 -19.62 11.18 6.86
CA LEU A 79 -19.83 10.46 5.60
C LEU A 79 -20.73 11.25 4.64
N ASP A 80 -21.50 12.21 5.16
CA ASP A 80 -22.43 13.01 4.38
C ASP A 80 -21.68 13.91 3.37
N PRO A 81 -21.96 13.78 2.06
CA PRO A 81 -21.29 14.53 1.00
C PRO A 81 -21.40 16.06 1.09
N SER A 82 -22.28 16.55 1.96
CA SER A 82 -22.54 17.98 2.16
C SER A 82 -21.59 18.66 3.15
N PHE A 83 -20.92 17.90 4.04
CA PHE A 83 -20.03 18.44 5.08
C PHE A 83 -18.64 18.84 4.55
N PHE A 84 -18.12 18.10 3.58
CA PHE A 84 -16.94 18.50 2.80
C PHE A 84 -17.43 19.04 1.46
N GLN A 85 -17.25 20.34 1.21
CA GLN A 85 -17.78 21.01 0.01
C GLN A 85 -17.56 20.20 -1.29
N HIS A 86 -18.69 20.05 -1.99
CA HIS A 86 -19.06 19.05 -2.98
C HIS A 86 -18.35 19.17 -4.35
N ARG A 87 -17.00 19.17 -4.41
CA ARG A 87 -16.24 19.05 -5.68
C ARG A 87 -15.04 18.10 -5.65
N ILE A 88 -14.61 17.62 -4.48
CA ILE A 88 -13.37 16.85 -4.33
C ILE A 88 -13.54 15.37 -4.67
N HIS A 89 -14.65 14.72 -4.27
CA HIS A 89 -14.82 13.27 -4.49
C HIS A 89 -14.98 12.89 -5.97
N TRP A 90 -15.78 13.64 -6.74
CA TRP A 90 -15.92 13.42 -8.19
C TRP A 90 -14.62 13.74 -8.94
N PHE A 91 -13.83 14.70 -8.45
CA PHE A 91 -12.49 14.98 -9.00
C PHE A 91 -11.52 13.82 -8.73
N SER A 92 -11.53 13.23 -7.53
CA SER A 92 -10.72 12.05 -7.23
C SER A 92 -11.12 10.83 -8.07
N ILE A 93 -12.42 10.55 -8.21
CA ILE A 93 -12.91 9.47 -9.08
C ILE A 93 -12.47 9.70 -10.53
N PHE A 94 -12.64 10.91 -11.05
CA PHE A 94 -12.24 11.24 -12.40
C PHE A 94 -10.72 11.11 -12.60
N ASN A 95 -9.92 11.57 -11.63
CA ASN A 95 -8.47 11.46 -11.65
C ASN A 95 -7.99 9.99 -11.63
N SER A 96 -8.56 9.16 -10.74
CA SER A 96 -8.28 7.72 -10.69
C SER A 96 -8.69 7.02 -11.99
N PHE A 97 -9.85 7.36 -12.55
CA PHE A 97 -10.32 6.84 -13.83
C PHE A 97 -9.42 7.23 -15.01
N MET A 98 -8.98 8.49 -15.10
CA MET A 98 -8.03 8.95 -16.12
C MET A 98 -6.70 8.21 -16.02
N MET A 99 -6.20 7.96 -14.82
CA MET A 99 -4.96 7.21 -14.59
C MET A 99 -5.09 5.75 -15.05
N VAL A 100 -6.24 5.10 -14.79
CA VAL A 100 -6.51 3.75 -15.28
C VAL A 100 -6.53 3.72 -16.81
N ILE A 101 -7.22 4.67 -17.46
CA ILE A 101 -7.22 4.78 -18.94
C ILE A 101 -5.80 5.00 -19.47
N PHE A 102 -5.02 5.88 -18.84
CA PHE A 102 -3.65 6.15 -19.23
C PHE A 102 -2.76 4.90 -19.12
N LEU A 103 -2.84 4.17 -18.01
CA LEU A 103 -2.10 2.93 -17.80
C LEU A 103 -2.51 1.84 -18.81
N VAL A 104 -3.82 1.65 -19.02
CA VAL A 104 -4.34 0.70 -20.02
C VAL A 104 -3.88 1.09 -21.42
N GLY A 105 -3.93 2.38 -21.77
CA GLY A 105 -3.46 2.89 -23.05
C GLY A 105 -1.97 2.68 -23.27
N LEU A 106 -1.16 2.88 -22.23
CA LEU A 106 0.29 2.63 -22.26
C LEU A 106 0.57 1.14 -22.46
N VAL A 107 -0.06 0.26 -21.66
CA VAL A 107 0.08 -1.19 -21.80
C VAL A 107 -0.38 -1.66 -23.17
N TRP A 108 -1.52 -1.17 -23.65
CA TRP A 108 -2.07 -1.46 -24.97
C TRP A 108 -1.12 -1.02 -26.08
N MET A 109 -0.56 0.19 -26.02
CA MET A 109 0.43 0.68 -26.98
C MET A 109 1.68 -0.20 -26.99
N ILE A 110 2.22 -0.56 -25.82
CA ILE A 110 3.38 -1.45 -25.73
C ILE A 110 3.05 -2.81 -26.33
N LEU A 111 1.89 -3.37 -26.00
CA LEU A 111 1.43 -4.67 -26.48
C LEU A 111 1.26 -4.66 -28.00
N LEU A 112 0.53 -3.71 -28.57
CA LEU A 112 0.35 -3.58 -30.01
C LEU A 112 1.66 -3.31 -30.74
N ARG A 113 2.53 -2.48 -30.18
CA ARG A 113 3.85 -2.22 -30.78
C ARG A 113 4.70 -3.48 -30.82
N THR A 114 4.68 -4.28 -29.74
CA THR A 114 5.42 -5.54 -29.66
C THR A 114 4.80 -6.57 -30.61
N LEU A 115 3.47 -6.70 -30.60
CA LEU A 115 2.74 -7.66 -31.43
C LEU A 115 2.86 -7.34 -32.93
N ASN A 116 2.71 -6.08 -33.34
CA ASN A 116 2.91 -5.67 -34.73
C ASN A 116 4.35 -5.90 -35.20
N LYS A 117 5.32 -5.66 -34.31
CA LYS A 117 6.74 -5.92 -34.60
C LYS A 117 7.02 -7.42 -34.74
N ASP A 118 6.44 -8.25 -33.89
CA ASP A 118 6.58 -9.70 -33.94
C ASP A 118 5.85 -10.28 -35.16
N TYR A 119 4.63 -9.83 -35.44
CA TYR A 119 3.84 -10.27 -36.60
C TYR A 119 4.50 -9.90 -37.95
N ALA A 120 4.99 -8.66 -38.10
CA ALA A 120 5.70 -8.23 -39.30
C ALA A 120 7.00 -9.01 -39.55
N ARG A 121 7.54 -9.66 -38.52
CA ARG A 121 8.74 -10.48 -38.61
C ARG A 121 8.44 -11.90 -39.05
N TYR A 122 7.44 -12.56 -38.45
CA TYR A 122 7.00 -13.88 -38.91
C TYR A 122 6.52 -13.87 -40.37
N HIS A 123 5.87 -12.78 -40.82
CA HIS A 123 5.45 -12.63 -42.22
C HIS A 123 6.59 -12.43 -43.23
N LYS A 124 7.81 -12.08 -42.77
CA LYS A 124 9.00 -12.03 -43.62
C LYS A 124 9.64 -13.42 -43.76
N GLU A 125 9.67 -14.20 -42.68
CA GLU A 125 10.17 -15.59 -42.66
C GLU A 125 9.37 -16.50 -43.62
N ASP A 126 8.05 -16.26 -43.79
CA ASP A 126 7.22 -17.03 -44.75
C ASP A 126 7.45 -16.68 -46.24
N LYS A 127 8.12 -15.56 -46.57
CA LYS A 127 8.20 -15.05 -47.96
C LYS A 127 9.57 -15.19 -48.64
N ASP A 128 10.65 -15.37 -47.89
CA ASP A 128 12.01 -15.58 -48.42
C ASP A 128 12.66 -16.84 -47.80
N PRO A 129 12.23 -18.06 -48.20
CA PRO A 129 12.80 -19.31 -47.68
C PRO A 129 14.23 -19.60 -48.17
N GLU A 130 14.80 -18.83 -49.10
CA GLU A 130 16.11 -19.08 -49.71
C GLU A 130 17.30 -18.41 -48.99
N GLU A 131 17.09 -17.47 -48.06
CA GLU A 131 18.18 -16.86 -47.25
C GLU A 131 18.38 -17.51 -45.86
N ASP A 132 17.51 -18.45 -45.45
CA ASP A 132 17.37 -18.91 -44.05
C ASP A 132 17.85 -20.34 -43.77
N LEU A 133 18.88 -20.84 -44.49
CA LEU A 133 19.54 -22.10 -44.13
C LEU A 133 20.37 -22.03 -42.83
N ASP A 134 20.60 -20.82 -42.29
CA ASP A 134 21.42 -20.56 -41.10
C ASP A 134 20.65 -19.96 -39.90
N LEU A 135 19.33 -19.76 -39.98
CA LEU A 135 18.54 -19.36 -38.81
C LEU A 135 18.10 -20.61 -38.03
N PRO A 136 18.63 -20.85 -36.81
CA PRO A 136 18.16 -21.97 -36.01
C PRO A 136 16.68 -21.75 -35.68
N ASP A 137 15.88 -22.82 -35.72
CA ASP A 137 14.46 -22.93 -35.30
C ASP A 137 14.13 -22.39 -33.88
N ASP A 138 15.11 -21.85 -33.18
CA ASP A 138 15.06 -21.25 -31.87
C ASP A 138 15.01 -19.72 -31.99
N TYR A 139 13.84 -19.11 -32.25
CA TYR A 139 13.62 -17.67 -32.07
C TYR A 139 12.48 -17.38 -31.08
N GLY A 140 12.59 -16.26 -30.33
CA GLY A 140 11.54 -15.79 -29.41
C GLY A 140 11.41 -16.61 -28.11
N TRP A 141 10.16 -16.91 -27.71
CA TRP A 141 9.86 -17.63 -26.46
C TRP A 141 10.38 -19.07 -26.48
N LYS A 142 10.49 -19.68 -27.66
CA LYS A 142 11.07 -21.02 -27.85
C LYS A 142 12.53 -21.07 -27.38
N GLN A 143 13.32 -20.01 -27.59
CA GLN A 143 14.70 -19.97 -27.07
C GLN A 143 14.80 -20.01 -25.54
N VAL A 144 13.72 -19.67 -24.83
CA VAL A 144 13.73 -19.56 -23.37
C VAL A 144 13.19 -20.85 -22.73
N HIS A 145 12.56 -21.75 -23.49
CA HIS A 145 11.85 -22.92 -22.94
C HIS A 145 12.73 -23.79 -22.02
N GLY A 146 14.02 -23.96 -22.35
CA GLY A 146 14.99 -24.70 -21.55
C GLY A 146 15.61 -23.91 -20.39
N ASP A 147 15.43 -22.59 -20.35
CA ASP A 147 15.97 -21.68 -19.34
C ASP A 147 14.91 -21.19 -18.33
N VAL A 148 13.61 -21.20 -18.67
CA VAL A 148 12.50 -20.70 -17.81
C VAL A 148 12.46 -21.40 -16.46
N PHE A 149 12.67 -22.72 -16.42
CA PHE A 149 12.56 -23.52 -15.19
C PHE A 149 13.87 -23.62 -14.42
N ARG A 150 14.91 -22.93 -14.86
CA ARG A 150 16.18 -22.91 -14.14
C ARG A 150 16.02 -22.17 -12.81
N ALA A 151 16.75 -22.63 -11.80
CA ALA A 151 16.83 -21.92 -10.53
C ALA A 151 17.34 -20.48 -10.77
N PRO A 152 16.63 -19.45 -10.27
CA PRO A 152 17.04 -18.07 -10.44
C PRO A 152 18.33 -17.77 -9.66
N ALA A 153 19.03 -16.68 -10.01
CA ALA A 153 20.25 -16.27 -9.32
C ALA A 153 20.04 -15.98 -7.82
N TYR A 154 18.85 -15.47 -7.46
CA TYR A 154 18.46 -15.15 -6.08
C TYR A 154 17.18 -15.91 -5.66
N PRO A 155 17.25 -17.24 -5.45
CA PRO A 155 16.06 -18.05 -5.19
C PRO A 155 15.39 -17.72 -3.86
N LEU A 156 16.16 -17.26 -2.88
CA LEU A 156 15.64 -16.80 -1.58
C LEU A 156 14.73 -15.59 -1.74
N LEU A 157 15.23 -14.49 -2.34
CA LEU A 157 14.46 -13.26 -2.51
C LEU A 157 13.26 -13.48 -3.44
N PHE A 158 13.47 -14.20 -4.55
CA PHE A 158 12.42 -14.47 -5.52
C PHE A 158 11.23 -15.22 -4.90
N SER A 159 11.50 -16.32 -4.20
CA SER A 159 10.44 -17.10 -3.54
C SER A 159 9.74 -16.33 -2.42
N SER A 160 10.48 -15.54 -1.64
CA SER A 160 9.91 -14.68 -0.60
C SER A 160 9.04 -13.54 -1.15
N ILE A 161 9.41 -12.92 -2.28
CA ILE A 161 8.59 -11.90 -2.95
C ILE A 161 7.30 -12.51 -3.48
N ILE A 162 7.35 -13.70 -4.09
CA ILE A 162 6.15 -14.42 -4.55
C ILE A 162 5.22 -14.74 -3.38
N GLY A 163 5.75 -15.30 -2.30
CA GLY A 163 4.96 -15.58 -1.09
C GLY A 163 4.30 -14.33 -0.52
N THR A 164 5.05 -13.23 -0.46
CA THR A 164 4.53 -11.92 -0.02
C THR A 164 3.42 -11.41 -0.95
N GLY A 165 3.54 -11.61 -2.27
CA GLY A 165 2.52 -11.23 -3.24
C GLY A 165 1.18 -11.95 -3.01
N TYR A 166 1.20 -13.28 -2.86
CA TYR A 166 0.00 -14.05 -2.52
C TYR A 166 -0.61 -13.61 -1.19
N HIS A 167 0.23 -13.40 -0.17
CA HIS A 167 -0.20 -12.94 1.15
C HIS A 167 -0.88 -11.57 1.10
N LEU A 168 -0.31 -10.61 0.37
CA LEU A 168 -0.89 -9.28 0.20
C LEU A 168 -2.23 -9.32 -0.51
N ILE A 169 -2.34 -10.06 -1.62
CA ILE A 169 -3.61 -10.18 -2.36
C ILE A 169 -4.69 -10.77 -1.45
N THR A 170 -4.40 -11.86 -0.74
CA THR A 170 -5.38 -12.46 0.18
C THR A 170 -5.73 -11.52 1.33
N THR A 171 -4.76 -10.81 1.91
CA THR A 171 -5.00 -9.85 2.99
C THR A 171 -5.92 -8.73 2.52
N VAL A 172 -5.64 -8.14 1.35
CA VAL A 172 -6.45 -7.04 0.78
C VAL A 172 -7.87 -7.52 0.49
N LEU A 173 -8.04 -8.68 -0.15
CA LEU A 173 -9.37 -9.22 -0.46
C LEU A 173 -10.20 -9.48 0.79
N ILE A 174 -9.62 -10.10 1.83
CA ILE A 174 -10.33 -10.37 3.09
C ILE A 174 -10.65 -9.05 3.81
N THR A 175 -9.72 -8.11 3.84
CA THR A 175 -9.92 -6.81 4.50
C THR A 175 -11.04 -6.01 3.81
N ILE A 176 -11.09 -6.00 2.47
CA ILE A 176 -12.18 -5.36 1.72
C ILE A 176 -13.52 -6.04 2.01
N MET A 177 -13.57 -7.37 2.01
CA MET A 177 -14.81 -8.08 2.33
C MET A 177 -15.31 -7.78 3.74
N LEU A 178 -14.41 -7.75 4.73
CA LEU A 178 -14.76 -7.38 6.09
C LEU A 178 -15.21 -5.92 6.18
N ALA A 179 -14.61 -5.01 5.42
CA ALA A 179 -15.00 -3.61 5.38
C ALA A 179 -16.38 -3.38 4.74
N ILE A 180 -16.80 -4.23 3.81
CA ILE A 180 -18.15 -4.19 3.24
C ILE A 180 -19.19 -4.74 4.21
N LEU A 181 -18.83 -5.80 4.97
CA LEU A 181 -19.75 -6.50 5.87
C LEU A 181 -19.85 -5.89 7.27
N SER A 182 -18.83 -5.16 7.72
CA SER A 182 -18.71 -4.67 9.10
C SER A 182 -18.70 -3.14 9.14
N GLU A 183 -19.28 -2.56 10.18
CA GLU A 183 -19.34 -1.12 10.39
C GLU A 183 -18.04 -0.56 11.00
N PHE A 184 -16.87 -0.85 10.41
CA PHE A 184 -15.57 -0.37 10.93
C PHE A 184 -15.38 1.16 10.90
N TYR A 185 -16.35 1.90 10.37
CA TYR A 185 -16.35 3.37 10.37
C TYR A 185 -16.81 3.97 11.70
N THR A 186 -17.33 3.17 12.63
CA THR A 186 -17.88 3.61 13.92
C THR A 186 -16.82 3.93 14.98
N GLU A 187 -15.62 3.36 14.86
CA GLU A 187 -14.51 3.54 15.81
C GLU A 187 -13.22 3.90 15.10
N ARG A 188 -12.45 4.83 15.69
CA ARG A 188 -11.23 5.31 15.06
C ARG A 188 -10.14 4.24 15.07
N GLY A 189 -9.62 3.91 13.90
CA GLY A 189 -8.51 2.96 13.76
C GLY A 189 -8.93 1.49 13.86
N SER A 190 -10.24 1.22 13.95
CA SER A 190 -10.79 -0.14 13.91
C SER A 190 -10.43 -0.83 12.59
N PHE A 191 -10.56 -0.14 11.45
CA PHE A 191 -10.13 -0.64 10.15
C PHE A 191 -8.64 -1.00 10.09
N LEU A 192 -7.76 -0.14 10.62
CA LEU A 192 -6.31 -0.39 10.63
C LEU A 192 -5.97 -1.61 11.51
N SER A 193 -6.61 -1.72 12.67
CA SER A 193 -6.43 -2.84 13.60
C SER A 193 -6.93 -4.16 12.99
N ALA A 194 -8.08 -4.12 12.31
CA ALA A 194 -8.60 -5.26 11.55
C ALA A 194 -7.64 -5.68 10.43
N ALA A 195 -7.08 -4.73 9.67
CA ALA A 195 -6.11 -5.03 8.62
C ALA A 195 -4.83 -5.70 9.18
N ILE A 196 -4.31 -5.22 10.31
CA ILE A 196 -3.16 -5.83 11.00
C ILE A 196 -3.49 -7.26 11.46
N PHE A 197 -4.69 -7.47 12.00
CA PHE A 197 -5.15 -8.79 12.43
C PHE A 197 -5.29 -9.77 11.25
N VAL A 198 -5.93 -9.33 10.16
CA VAL A 198 -6.08 -10.13 8.93
C VAL A 198 -4.71 -10.45 8.33
N TYR A 199 -3.79 -9.49 8.33
CA TYR A 199 -2.42 -9.73 7.88
C TYR A 199 -1.72 -10.81 8.73
N ALA A 200 -1.86 -10.75 10.06
CA ALA A 200 -1.26 -11.71 10.96
C ALA A 200 -1.81 -13.14 10.74
N ILE A 201 -3.14 -13.30 10.66
CA ILE A 201 -3.76 -14.63 10.51
C ILE A 201 -3.55 -15.25 9.12
N THR A 202 -3.42 -14.44 8.06
CA THR A 202 -3.18 -14.91 6.69
C THR A 202 -1.71 -15.22 6.40
N THR A 203 -0.81 -14.95 7.35
CA THR A 203 0.63 -15.21 7.23
C THR A 203 1.00 -16.64 6.77
N PRO A 204 0.29 -17.73 7.15
CA PRO A 204 0.60 -19.07 6.64
C PRO A 204 0.57 -19.19 5.10
N ILE A 205 -0.18 -18.32 4.42
CA ILE A 205 -0.23 -18.27 2.95
C ILE A 205 1.13 -17.86 2.38
N ASN A 206 1.77 -16.84 2.97
CA ASN A 206 3.13 -16.43 2.61
C ASN A 206 4.10 -17.61 2.70
N GLY A 207 4.09 -18.29 3.85
CA GLY A 207 4.93 -19.44 4.11
C GLY A 207 4.67 -20.59 3.13
N CYS A 208 3.40 -20.88 2.82
CA CYS A 208 3.01 -21.98 1.95
C CYS A 208 3.46 -21.76 0.50
N PHE A 209 3.16 -20.60 -0.07
CA PHE A 209 3.54 -20.31 -1.46
C PHE A 209 5.03 -20.00 -1.60
N GLY A 210 5.61 -19.21 -0.68
CA GLY A 210 7.03 -18.89 -0.69
C GLY A 210 7.91 -20.12 -0.41
N GLY A 211 7.60 -20.88 0.64
CA GLY A 211 8.34 -22.09 1.02
C GLY A 211 8.21 -23.23 0.00
N GLY A 212 7.01 -23.38 -0.57
CA GLY A 212 6.76 -24.30 -1.67
C GLY A 212 7.58 -23.94 -2.91
N MET A 213 7.53 -22.67 -3.34
CA MET A 213 8.31 -22.19 -4.49
C MET A 213 9.82 -22.33 -4.25
N TYR A 214 10.31 -22.03 -3.05
CA TYR A 214 11.72 -22.20 -2.69
C TYR A 214 12.18 -23.65 -2.79
N SER A 215 11.31 -24.60 -2.44
CA SER A 215 11.62 -26.03 -2.58
C SER A 215 11.60 -26.48 -4.03
N ARG A 216 10.66 -25.98 -4.86
CA ARG A 216 10.60 -26.25 -6.30
C ARG A 216 11.87 -25.85 -7.03
N VAL A 217 12.46 -24.71 -6.68
CA VAL A 217 13.71 -24.23 -7.30
C VAL A 217 14.97 -24.90 -6.73
N GLY A 218 14.83 -25.94 -5.89
CA GLY A 218 15.95 -26.69 -5.32
C GLY A 218 16.64 -26.01 -4.12
N GLY A 219 15.96 -25.09 -3.45
CA GLY A 219 16.49 -24.35 -2.31
C GLY A 219 16.71 -25.20 -1.05
N LYS A 220 17.96 -25.29 -0.57
CA LYS A 220 18.31 -26.09 0.62
C LYS A 220 18.13 -25.36 1.95
N ARG A 221 18.29 -24.03 1.97
CA ARG A 221 18.29 -23.20 3.21
C ARG A 221 16.89 -22.66 3.55
N TRP A 222 15.94 -23.56 3.73
CA TRP A 222 14.52 -23.23 3.90
C TRP A 222 14.21 -22.40 5.15
N ILE A 223 14.96 -22.56 6.24
CA ILE A 223 14.80 -21.75 7.46
C ILE A 223 15.11 -20.27 7.16
N LYS A 224 16.16 -20.00 6.38
CA LYS A 224 16.49 -18.64 5.96
C LYS A 224 15.38 -18.05 5.09
N GLN A 225 14.82 -18.86 4.19
CA GLN A 225 13.70 -18.42 3.36
C GLN A 225 12.46 -18.09 4.21
N MET A 226 12.15 -18.90 5.22
CA MET A 226 11.04 -18.66 6.15
C MET A 226 11.20 -17.31 6.88
N PHE A 227 12.38 -17.02 7.43
CA PHE A 227 12.63 -15.74 8.10
C PHE A 227 12.56 -14.56 7.13
N ILE A 228 13.18 -14.67 5.95
CA ILE A 228 13.12 -13.61 4.93
C ILE A 228 11.67 -13.41 4.48
N GLY A 229 10.92 -14.47 4.21
CA GLY A 229 9.51 -14.38 3.83
C GLY A 229 8.64 -13.69 4.89
N ALA A 230 8.83 -14.04 6.17
CA ALA A 230 8.08 -13.44 7.27
C ALA A 230 8.42 -11.96 7.50
N LEU A 231 9.70 -11.58 7.37
CA LEU A 231 10.19 -10.26 7.80
C LEU A 231 10.42 -9.28 6.65
N LEU A 232 10.45 -9.70 5.39
CA LEU A 232 10.77 -8.83 4.25
C LEU A 232 9.86 -7.59 4.20
N LEU A 233 8.54 -7.80 4.20
CA LEU A 233 7.60 -6.69 4.14
C LEU A 233 7.49 -5.94 5.48
N PRO A 234 7.32 -6.60 6.64
CA PRO A 234 7.25 -5.89 7.92
C PRO A 234 8.49 -5.03 8.21
N SER A 235 9.69 -5.50 7.88
CA SER A 235 10.93 -4.73 8.09
C SER A 235 11.04 -3.54 7.12
N ALA A 236 10.63 -3.70 5.85
CA ALA A 236 10.61 -2.59 4.90
C ALA A 236 9.63 -1.49 5.33
N VAL A 237 8.41 -1.87 5.74
CA VAL A 237 7.40 -0.93 6.25
C VAL A 237 7.87 -0.30 7.56
N ALA A 238 8.41 -1.07 8.50
CA ALA A 238 8.94 -0.55 9.75
C ALA A 238 10.07 0.45 9.51
N GLY A 239 10.99 0.18 8.57
CA GLY A 239 12.06 1.13 8.22
C GLY A 239 11.51 2.47 7.72
N MET A 240 10.51 2.45 6.84
CA MET A 240 9.85 3.67 6.36
C MET A 240 9.14 4.41 7.50
N VAL A 241 8.34 3.69 8.30
CA VAL A 241 7.57 4.26 9.41
C VAL A 241 8.48 4.85 10.47
N LEU A 242 9.59 4.18 10.82
CA LEU A 242 10.58 4.70 11.77
C LEU A 242 11.26 5.96 11.24
N GLY A 243 11.58 6.03 9.95
CA GLY A 243 12.14 7.23 9.32
C GLY A 243 11.17 8.42 9.43
N VAL A 244 9.91 8.22 9.07
CA VAL A 244 8.86 9.25 9.20
C VAL A 244 8.64 9.62 10.66
N ASN A 245 8.66 8.64 11.57
CA ASN A 245 8.46 8.88 12.99
C ASN A 245 9.61 9.67 13.63
N ALA A 246 10.85 9.44 13.20
CA ALA A 246 12.00 10.23 13.65
C ALA A 246 11.84 11.72 13.29
N VAL A 247 11.37 12.01 12.07
CA VAL A 247 11.03 13.37 11.64
C VAL A 247 9.88 13.94 12.48
N ALA A 248 8.81 13.16 12.69
CA ALA A 248 7.66 13.58 13.49
C ALA A 248 8.05 13.94 14.94
N ILE A 249 8.93 13.16 15.57
CA ILE A 249 9.47 13.44 16.90
C ILE A 249 10.30 14.72 16.88
N GLY A 250 11.15 14.93 15.86
CA GLY A 250 11.96 16.14 15.73
C GLY A 250 11.15 17.44 15.62
N TYR A 251 9.96 17.38 15.02
CA TYR A 251 9.02 18.51 14.95
C TYR A 251 8.03 18.57 16.12
N HIS A 252 8.20 17.73 17.16
CA HIS A 252 7.26 17.61 18.28
C HIS A 252 5.81 17.41 17.82
N ALA A 253 5.63 16.67 16.72
CA ALA A 253 4.32 16.44 16.15
C ALA A 253 3.49 15.57 17.11
N SER A 254 2.25 15.98 17.36
CA SER A 254 1.29 15.26 18.21
C SER A 254 0.89 13.86 17.71
N ARG A 255 1.29 13.51 16.47
CA ARG A 255 1.03 12.22 15.82
C ARG A 255 2.25 11.28 15.78
N ALA A 256 3.31 11.57 16.53
CA ALA A 256 4.40 10.63 16.69
C ALA A 256 3.89 9.31 17.30
N ILE A 257 4.27 8.19 16.68
CA ILE A 257 3.94 6.84 17.14
C ILE A 257 4.67 6.60 18.47
N PRO A 258 3.95 6.28 19.55
CA PRO A 258 4.57 6.05 20.84
C PRO A 258 5.37 4.74 20.82
N PHE A 259 6.45 4.71 21.60
CA PHE A 259 7.34 3.55 21.68
C PHE A 259 6.62 2.24 22.02
N THR A 260 5.59 2.31 22.88
CA THR A 260 4.76 1.16 23.26
C THR A 260 4.09 0.50 22.05
N THR A 261 3.54 1.28 21.12
CA THR A 261 2.90 0.74 19.92
C THR A 261 3.92 0.04 19.01
N MET A 262 5.15 0.55 18.94
CA MET A 262 6.22 -0.12 18.19
C MET A 262 6.57 -1.49 18.79
N LEU A 263 6.67 -1.57 20.13
CA LEU A 263 6.91 -2.83 20.81
C LEU A 263 5.77 -3.85 20.58
N VAL A 264 4.52 -3.39 20.57
CA VAL A 264 3.37 -4.26 20.26
C VAL A 264 3.48 -4.83 18.84
N ILE A 265 3.80 -4.01 17.84
CA ILE A 265 3.96 -4.47 16.45
C ILE A 265 5.12 -5.48 16.32
N VAL A 266 6.25 -5.21 16.96
CA VAL A 266 7.39 -6.14 16.98
C VAL A 266 7.01 -7.46 17.66
N SER A 267 6.23 -7.41 18.74
CA SER A 267 5.73 -8.59 19.44
C SER A 267 4.79 -9.42 18.56
N ILE A 268 3.88 -8.79 17.81
CA ILE A 268 3.03 -9.48 16.83
C ILE A 268 3.90 -10.16 15.77
N CYS A 269 4.94 -9.49 15.28
CA CYS A 269 5.86 -10.08 14.31
C CYS A 269 6.57 -11.33 14.88
N ALA A 270 7.09 -11.22 16.10
CA ALA A 270 7.87 -12.27 16.74
C ALA A 270 7.03 -13.48 17.16
N PHE A 271 5.87 -13.26 17.78
CA PHE A 271 5.08 -14.31 18.43
C PHE A 271 3.90 -14.81 17.59
N VAL A 272 3.46 -14.06 16.58
CA VAL A 272 2.34 -14.47 15.72
C VAL A 272 2.84 -14.75 14.30
N ILE A 273 3.41 -13.74 13.63
CA ILE A 273 3.78 -13.84 12.21
C ILE A 273 4.84 -14.93 11.99
N ILE A 274 5.95 -14.92 12.74
CA ILE A 274 7.02 -15.91 12.55
C ILE A 274 6.52 -17.36 12.76
N PRO A 275 5.84 -17.72 13.87
CA PRO A 275 5.33 -19.07 14.08
C PRO A 275 4.28 -19.49 13.03
N LEU A 276 3.34 -18.61 12.67
CA LEU A 276 2.33 -18.93 11.65
C LEU A 276 2.99 -19.11 10.28
N ASN A 277 4.00 -18.30 9.96
CA ASN A 277 4.76 -18.44 8.71
C ASN A 277 5.51 -19.77 8.65
N LEU A 278 6.10 -20.21 9.77
CA LEU A 278 6.77 -21.51 9.90
C LEU A 278 5.81 -22.65 9.54
N ILE A 279 4.61 -22.66 10.12
CA ILE A 279 3.57 -23.67 9.83
C ILE A 279 3.24 -23.67 8.33
N GLY A 280 2.99 -22.48 7.76
CA GLY A 280 2.76 -22.32 6.33
C GLY A 280 3.89 -22.87 5.47
N THR A 281 5.14 -22.55 5.83
CA THR A 281 6.33 -23.05 5.14
C THR A 281 6.43 -24.56 5.18
N LEU A 282 6.19 -25.21 6.33
CA LEU A 282 6.23 -26.68 6.41
C LEU A 282 5.19 -27.33 5.49
N ILE A 283 3.95 -26.81 5.50
CA ILE A 283 2.86 -27.30 4.62
C ILE A 283 3.22 -27.09 3.14
N GLY A 284 3.66 -25.88 2.78
CA GLY A 284 4.02 -25.54 1.40
C GLY A 284 5.13 -26.40 0.84
N ARG A 285 6.13 -26.71 1.66
CA ARG A 285 7.23 -27.60 1.27
C ARG A 285 6.78 -29.04 1.07
N SER A 286 5.85 -29.51 1.90
CA SER A 286 5.32 -30.88 1.78
C SER A 286 4.40 -31.06 0.57
N ILE A 287 3.48 -30.12 0.33
CA ILE A 287 2.45 -30.25 -0.71
C ILE A 287 2.94 -29.75 -2.06
N LYS A 288 3.63 -28.60 -2.08
CA LYS A 288 4.02 -27.89 -3.30
C LYS A 288 5.52 -27.94 -3.57
N GLY A 289 6.31 -28.65 -2.76
CA GLY A 289 7.77 -28.62 -2.86
C GLY A 289 8.36 -29.41 -4.03
N GLN A 290 7.59 -30.30 -4.66
CA GLN A 290 8.04 -31.02 -5.86
C GLN A 290 7.91 -30.10 -7.08
N ALA A 291 8.99 -30.01 -7.84
CA ALA A 291 9.01 -29.30 -9.11
C ALA A 291 8.40 -30.19 -10.19
N ASP A 292 7.31 -29.73 -10.81
CA ASP A 292 6.73 -30.36 -11.99
C ASP A 292 7.22 -29.58 -13.21
N ILE A 293 8.29 -30.08 -13.81
CA ILE A 293 8.99 -29.38 -14.89
C ILE A 293 8.63 -30.10 -16.21
N PRO A 294 7.92 -29.44 -17.13
CA PRO A 294 7.39 -30.07 -18.34
C PRO A 294 8.45 -30.32 -19.43
N CYS A 295 9.66 -29.76 -19.28
CA CYS A 295 10.72 -29.83 -20.29
C CYS A 295 12.12 -30.00 -19.67
N ARG A 296 13.07 -30.42 -20.48
CA ARG A 296 14.48 -30.54 -20.07
C ARG A 296 15.08 -29.15 -19.86
N ILE A 297 15.74 -28.95 -18.72
CA ILE A 297 16.44 -27.70 -18.39
C ILE A 297 17.85 -27.71 -18.99
N ASN A 298 18.26 -26.57 -19.57
CA ASN A 298 19.62 -26.35 -20.01
C ASN A 298 20.57 -26.11 -18.84
N VAL A 299 21.70 -26.82 -18.81
CA VAL A 299 22.68 -26.73 -17.72
C VAL A 299 23.48 -25.41 -17.80
N VAL A 300 23.82 -24.99 -19.02
CA VAL A 300 24.61 -23.79 -19.28
C VAL A 300 23.66 -22.64 -19.60
N PRO A 301 23.79 -21.48 -18.92
CA PRO A 301 22.94 -20.34 -19.20
C PRO A 301 23.31 -19.77 -20.56
N ARG A 302 22.32 -19.45 -21.38
CA ARG A 302 22.58 -18.76 -22.64
C ARG A 302 23.24 -17.39 -22.38
N PRO A 303 24.12 -16.92 -23.28
CA PRO A 303 24.59 -15.55 -23.23
C PRO A 303 23.40 -14.59 -23.43
N ILE A 304 23.23 -13.66 -22.48
CA ILE A 304 22.21 -12.62 -22.56
C ILE A 304 22.88 -11.37 -23.15
N PRO A 305 22.33 -10.75 -24.21
CA PRO A 305 22.88 -9.51 -24.74
C PRO A 305 22.85 -8.40 -23.69
N ASP A 306 23.81 -7.48 -23.77
CA ASP A 306 23.89 -6.37 -22.83
C ASP A 306 22.61 -5.52 -22.86
N LYS A 307 22.01 -5.37 -21.69
CA LYS A 307 20.84 -4.54 -21.48
C LYS A 307 21.24 -3.07 -21.48
N LYS A 308 20.37 -2.24 -22.04
CA LYS A 308 20.49 -0.78 -21.94
C LYS A 308 20.25 -0.34 -20.49
N TRP A 309 20.85 0.78 -20.09
CA TRP A 309 20.78 1.30 -18.72
C TRP A 309 19.34 1.46 -18.18
N TYR A 310 18.39 1.85 -19.03
CA TYR A 310 16.98 2.05 -18.64
C TYR A 310 16.19 0.74 -18.51
N LEU A 311 16.75 -0.38 -18.95
CA LEU A 311 16.19 -1.72 -18.80
C LEU A 311 16.76 -2.46 -17.57
N GLU A 312 17.54 -1.77 -16.75
CA GLU A 312 18.01 -2.31 -15.48
C GLU A 312 16.86 -2.52 -14.49
N PRO A 313 16.77 -3.67 -13.79
CA PRO A 313 15.67 -3.95 -12.87
C PRO A 313 15.44 -2.87 -11.82
N PHE A 314 16.50 -2.23 -11.34
CA PHE A 314 16.41 -1.13 -10.38
C PHE A 314 15.76 0.12 -10.97
N VAL A 315 16.16 0.50 -12.19
CA VAL A 315 15.59 1.68 -12.89
C VAL A 315 14.13 1.43 -13.23
N ILE A 316 13.81 0.22 -13.72
CA ILE A 316 12.43 -0.20 -13.99
C ILE A 316 11.59 -0.14 -12.71
N ALA A 317 12.11 -0.63 -11.57
CA ALA A 317 11.39 -0.59 -10.31
C ALA A 317 11.05 0.85 -9.85
N ILE A 318 11.97 1.81 -10.03
CA ILE A 318 11.73 3.22 -9.71
C ILE A 318 10.67 3.82 -10.66
N ILE A 319 10.82 3.63 -11.97
CA ILE A 319 9.88 4.17 -12.96
C ILE A 319 8.48 3.58 -12.74
N ALA A 320 8.40 2.26 -12.51
CA ALA A 320 7.15 1.57 -12.23
C ALA A 320 6.52 2.03 -10.91
N GLY A 321 7.32 2.38 -9.90
CA GLY A 321 6.85 2.91 -8.61
C GLY A 321 6.40 4.38 -8.67
N PHE A 322 6.94 5.18 -9.60
CA PHE A 322 6.56 6.58 -9.77
C PHE A 322 5.10 6.74 -10.24
N LEU A 323 4.62 5.82 -11.09
CA LEU A 323 3.24 5.82 -11.59
C LEU A 323 2.18 5.68 -10.46
N PRO A 324 2.20 4.64 -9.60
CA PRO A 324 1.26 4.53 -8.48
C PRO A 324 1.50 5.63 -7.43
N PHE A 325 2.74 6.08 -7.23
CA PHE A 325 3.02 7.21 -6.34
C PHE A 325 2.31 8.48 -6.79
N GLY A 326 2.41 8.84 -8.08
CA GLY A 326 1.73 10.00 -8.64
C GLY A 326 0.20 9.93 -8.48
N SER A 327 -0.38 8.75 -8.65
CA SER A 327 -1.82 8.53 -8.45
C SER A 327 -2.26 8.82 -7.01
N ILE A 328 -1.57 8.24 -6.02
CA ILE A 328 -1.90 8.40 -4.61
C ILE A 328 -1.61 9.83 -4.15
N PHE A 329 -0.53 10.44 -4.64
CA PHE A 329 -0.15 11.81 -4.30
C PHE A 329 -1.25 12.80 -4.70
N ILE A 330 -1.76 12.72 -5.93
CA ILE A 330 -2.83 13.63 -6.38
C ILE A 330 -4.08 13.45 -5.52
N GLU A 331 -4.48 12.20 -5.24
CA GLU A 331 -5.66 11.90 -4.43
C GLU A 331 -5.53 12.36 -2.96
N MET A 332 -4.32 12.46 -2.41
CA MET A 332 -4.11 12.96 -1.04
C MET A 332 -4.18 14.49 -0.94
N TYR A 333 -3.93 15.22 -2.05
CA TYR A 333 -3.88 16.68 -2.06
C TYR A 333 -5.16 17.35 -2.60
N VAL A 334 -6.04 16.59 -3.26
CA VAL A 334 -7.35 17.04 -3.72
C VAL A 334 -8.36 16.84 -2.60
#